data_AF-A0A6J2P8N4-F1
#
_entry.id   AF-A0A6J2P8N4-F1
#
_cell.length_a   1.000
_cell.length_b   1.000
_cell.length_c   1.000
_cell.angle_alpha   90.00
_cell.angle_beta   90.00
_cell.angle_gamma   90.00
#
_symmetry.space_group_name_H-M   'P 1'
#
loop_
_entity.id
_entity.type
_entity.pdbx_description
1 polymer ?
#
loop_
_entity_poly.entity_id
_entity_poly.type
_entity_poly.pdbx_seq_one_letter_code
_entity_poly.pdbx_strand_id
1 'polypeptide(L)'
;MSADMMWLHKEFPEKTRPVSFKHPVFQCPDMSPSLSVPSSVEFVKAADIKVIAALGDSLTTAIGANATTVLGIPIEFRHVSWSIGGYGSFQYVITLANIIKLFNPNLLGAAPGKTVHGMQGHISETGFNLAVTGHNTFNLPGQTRHLIDTLRGYEGLNFEEDWKLLTILMGMNDICDYCKDKALFSVDNFIHYITVSLEMLMNEVPRMIVNVVQILPMQTLREVQKPTPGCLLQRSFCSCLIEPVARSPELRELVEVNLEFQKRLEALLYSDRFFREDFAVVLQPFLKHADPPRLPNGKIDMTFFTHDCFHFTIKGHEELAKGLWNNMFQPEGGKMMVSSFSDPISLICPPMVHPYIFTRPMAAESGPPPPLQSGALSQAAAFLLLLVGLACLRLM
;
A
#
# COMPACT_ATOMS: atom_id res chain seq x y z
N MET A 1 32.83 -25.82 -18.27
CA MET A 1 31.81 -25.09 -17.49
C MET A 1 30.54 -25.05 -18.34
N SER A 2 29.50 -25.79 -17.93
CA SER A 2 28.27 -26.00 -18.73
C SER A 2 27.49 -24.70 -18.91
N ALA A 3 26.81 -24.55 -20.05
CA ALA A 3 25.92 -23.43 -20.38
C ALA A 3 24.79 -23.20 -19.36
N ASP A 4 24.54 -24.16 -18.46
CA ASP A 4 23.49 -24.11 -17.44
C ASP A 4 23.80 -23.16 -16.26
N MET A 5 25.07 -22.83 -15.99
CA MET A 5 25.43 -21.91 -14.89
C MET A 5 25.39 -20.42 -15.30
N MET A 6 25.32 -20.12 -16.59
CA MET A 6 25.44 -18.74 -17.08
C MET A 6 24.21 -17.87 -16.72
N TRP A 7 23.07 -18.49 -16.41
CA TRP A 7 21.83 -17.80 -16.01
C TRP A 7 21.79 -17.40 -14.53
N LEU A 8 22.60 -18.02 -13.67
CA LEU A 8 22.61 -17.76 -12.22
C LEU A 8 23.37 -16.46 -11.85
N HIS A 9 24.21 -15.95 -12.75
CA HIS A 9 25.07 -14.78 -12.53
C HIS A 9 24.77 -13.61 -13.45
N LYS A 10 23.66 -13.65 -14.19
CA LYS A 10 23.27 -12.52 -15.03
C LYS A 10 22.79 -11.38 -14.15
N GLU A 11 23.59 -10.32 -14.02
CA GLU A 11 23.14 -9.06 -13.45
C GLU A 11 22.14 -8.41 -14.40
N PHE A 12 21.03 -7.91 -13.85
CA PHE A 12 19.99 -7.21 -14.60
C PHE A 12 20.01 -5.73 -14.19
N PRO A 13 20.96 -4.92 -14.73
CA PRO A 13 21.11 -3.52 -14.37
C PRO A 13 19.87 -2.67 -14.71
N GLU A 14 18.96 -3.15 -15.55
CA GLU A 14 17.66 -2.51 -15.79
C GLU A 14 16.70 -2.62 -14.59
N LYS A 15 16.95 -3.55 -13.66
CA LYS A 15 16.17 -3.73 -12.43
C LYS A 15 16.75 -2.97 -11.23
N THR A 16 17.97 -2.46 -11.35
CA THR A 16 18.64 -1.68 -10.33
C THR A 16 18.81 -0.24 -10.82
N ARG A 17 18.31 0.73 -10.04
CA ARG A 17 18.54 2.14 -10.38
C ARG A 17 20.05 2.42 -10.33
N PRO A 18 20.60 3.26 -11.23
CA PRO A 18 21.98 3.71 -11.11
C PRO A 18 22.22 4.28 -9.72
N VAL A 19 23.38 4.01 -9.12
CA VAL A 19 23.72 4.47 -7.75
C VAL A 19 23.64 6.00 -7.61
N SER A 20 23.78 6.74 -8.72
CA SER A 20 23.68 8.20 -8.79
C SER A 20 22.27 8.73 -9.01
N PHE A 21 21.26 7.88 -9.28
CA PHE A 21 19.90 8.33 -9.51
C PHE A 21 19.32 8.98 -8.25
N LYS A 22 18.67 10.13 -8.41
CA LYS A 22 17.89 10.79 -7.37
C LYS A 22 16.52 11.18 -7.90
N HIS A 23 15.48 10.91 -7.12
CA HIS A 23 14.14 11.41 -7.40
C HIS A 23 14.11 12.94 -7.26
N PRO A 24 13.26 13.63 -8.04
CA PRO A 24 13.02 15.05 -7.85
C PRO A 24 12.60 15.38 -6.41
N VAL A 25 12.91 16.58 -5.96
CA VAL A 25 12.51 17.04 -4.62
C VAL A 25 10.99 17.07 -4.53
N PHE A 26 10.45 16.48 -3.46
CA PHE A 26 9.05 16.61 -3.08
C PHE A 26 8.95 17.61 -1.93
N GLN A 27 8.28 18.73 -2.17
CA GLN A 27 8.13 19.84 -1.22
C GLN A 27 6.67 20.27 -1.22
N CYS A 28 6.10 20.43 -0.02
CA CYS A 28 4.73 20.87 0.18
C CYS A 28 4.67 22.26 0.81
N PRO A 29 3.55 22.99 0.65
CA PRO A 29 3.40 24.34 1.20
C PRO A 29 3.48 24.38 2.73
N ASP A 30 2.92 23.36 3.41
CA ASP A 30 3.06 23.14 4.85
C ASP A 30 3.62 21.73 5.10
N MET A 31 4.72 21.67 5.84
CA MET A 31 5.33 20.44 6.34
C MET A 31 5.56 20.52 7.86
N SER A 32 4.99 21.52 8.53
CA SER A 32 5.15 21.75 9.96
C SER A 32 4.27 20.82 10.80
N PRO A 33 4.72 20.46 12.02
CA PRO A 33 3.87 19.76 12.98
C PRO A 33 2.71 20.64 13.43
N SER A 34 1.71 20.01 14.05
CA SER A 34 0.67 20.72 14.78
C SER A 34 1.27 21.50 15.96
N LEU A 35 0.59 22.58 16.38
CA LEU A 35 1.06 23.45 17.49
C LEU A 35 1.18 22.70 18.82
N SER A 36 0.36 21.66 19.00
CA SER A 36 0.40 20.71 20.10
C SER A 36 0.14 19.31 19.55
N VAL A 37 0.56 18.27 20.28
CA VAL A 37 0.22 16.89 19.93
C VAL A 37 -1.32 16.76 19.91
N PRO A 38 -1.93 16.38 18.77
CA PRO A 38 -3.38 16.32 18.68
C PRO A 38 -3.94 15.20 19.55
N SER A 39 -5.05 15.45 20.24
CA SER A 39 -5.75 14.40 21.02
C SER A 39 -6.61 13.52 20.13
N SER A 40 -7.19 14.10 19.07
CA SER A 40 -8.08 13.41 18.14
C SER A 40 -7.38 13.02 16.85
N VAL A 41 -7.71 11.81 16.39
CA VAL A 41 -7.25 11.16 15.15
C VAL A 41 -7.63 11.94 13.89
N GLU A 42 -8.61 12.84 13.99
CA GLU A 42 -9.07 13.68 12.89
C GLU A 42 -8.18 14.91 12.64
N PHE A 43 -7.31 15.26 13.60
CA PHE A 43 -6.44 16.45 13.52
C PHE A 43 -4.96 16.10 13.41
N VAL A 44 -4.65 14.86 13.02
CA VAL A 44 -3.28 14.37 12.87
C VAL A 44 -2.72 14.76 11.51
N LYS A 45 -1.69 15.61 11.48
CA LYS A 45 -0.90 15.88 10.27
C LYS A 45 0.17 14.81 10.07
N ALA A 46 0.74 14.71 8.86
CA ALA A 46 1.89 13.84 8.60
C ALA A 46 3.07 14.09 9.55
N ALA A 47 3.33 15.36 9.88
CA ALA A 47 4.41 15.78 10.78
C ALA A 47 4.19 15.37 12.26
N ASP A 48 2.96 15.02 12.65
CA ASP A 48 2.63 14.60 14.01
C ASP A 48 2.91 13.11 14.24
N ILE A 49 3.05 12.32 13.16
CA ILE A 49 3.39 10.90 13.25
C ILE A 49 4.80 10.73 13.80
N LYS A 50 4.93 10.06 14.95
CA LYS A 50 6.21 9.78 15.62
C LYS A 50 6.72 8.37 15.34
N VAL A 51 5.81 7.42 15.14
CA VAL A 51 6.14 6.02 14.91
C VAL A 51 5.51 5.53 13.61
N ILE A 52 6.29 4.83 12.79
CA ILE A 52 5.78 4.05 11.67
C ILE A 52 6.02 2.56 11.90
N ALA A 53 5.01 1.74 11.63
CA ALA A 53 5.06 0.28 11.76
C ALA A 53 4.41 -0.40 10.55
N ALA A 54 4.75 -1.66 10.30
CA ALA A 54 4.14 -2.45 9.24
C ALA A 54 3.98 -3.93 9.63
N LEU A 55 2.79 -4.47 9.36
CA LEU A 55 2.48 -5.90 9.45
C LEU A 55 2.10 -6.41 8.07
N GLY A 56 2.34 -7.69 7.80
CA GLY A 56 2.03 -8.25 6.50
C GLY A 56 2.86 -9.48 6.18
N ASP A 57 3.03 -9.69 4.88
CA ASP A 57 3.70 -10.85 4.30
C ASP A 57 5.00 -10.46 3.56
N SER A 58 5.37 -11.30 2.59
CA SER A 58 6.56 -11.18 1.75
C SER A 58 6.62 -9.90 0.92
N LEU A 59 5.48 -9.32 0.53
CA LEU A 59 5.49 -8.03 -0.14
C LEU A 59 5.86 -6.91 0.84
N THR A 60 5.47 -7.02 2.11
CA THR A 60 5.80 -6.02 3.14
C THR A 60 7.24 -6.17 3.62
N THR A 61 7.82 -7.38 3.61
CA THR A 61 9.26 -7.59 3.86
C THR A 61 10.15 -7.12 2.69
N ALA A 62 9.56 -6.83 1.53
CA ALA A 62 10.24 -6.50 0.29
C ALA A 62 11.22 -7.61 -0.15
N ILE A 63 10.75 -8.85 -0.10
CA ILE A 63 11.54 -10.01 -0.51
C ILE A 63 12.04 -9.87 -1.94
N GLY A 64 13.34 -10.07 -2.15
CA GLY A 64 13.97 -9.98 -3.47
C GLY A 64 13.93 -8.60 -4.14
N ALA A 65 13.45 -7.53 -3.48
CA ALA A 65 13.12 -6.26 -4.13
C ALA A 65 14.34 -5.57 -4.81
N ASN A 66 15.54 -5.83 -4.31
CA ASN A 66 16.80 -5.36 -4.90
C ASN A 66 17.77 -6.52 -5.22
N ALA A 67 17.22 -7.73 -5.43
CA ALA A 67 18.01 -8.88 -5.84
C ALA A 67 18.45 -8.75 -7.30
N THR A 68 19.73 -8.97 -7.57
CA THR A 68 20.28 -8.97 -8.94
C THR A 68 20.23 -10.34 -9.62
N THR A 69 20.01 -11.41 -8.86
CA THR A 69 19.89 -12.79 -9.35
C THR A 69 18.84 -13.58 -8.57
N VAL A 70 18.49 -14.77 -9.05
CA VAL A 70 17.57 -15.71 -8.39
C VAL A 70 18.05 -16.10 -6.98
N LEU A 71 19.36 -16.16 -6.74
CA LEU A 71 19.94 -16.50 -5.43
C LEU A 71 19.66 -15.43 -4.36
N GLY A 72 19.36 -14.20 -4.79
CA GLY A 72 19.00 -13.10 -3.89
C GLY A 72 17.52 -13.05 -3.50
N ILE A 73 16.67 -13.94 -4.04
CA ILE A 73 15.23 -13.95 -3.72
C ILE A 73 14.99 -14.10 -2.21
N PRO A 74 15.65 -15.01 -1.46
CA PRO A 74 15.38 -15.17 -0.02
C PRO A 74 15.78 -13.97 0.85
N ILE A 75 16.43 -12.94 0.30
CA ILE A 75 16.81 -11.74 1.03
C ILE A 75 15.61 -10.80 1.11
N GLU A 76 15.26 -10.39 2.33
CA GLU A 76 14.18 -9.45 2.62
C GLU A 76 14.77 -8.03 2.69
N PHE A 77 14.51 -7.22 1.67
CA PHE A 77 15.07 -5.87 1.57
C PHE A 77 14.21 -4.85 2.34
N ARG A 78 13.97 -5.09 3.63
CA ARG A 78 13.02 -4.31 4.45
C ARG A 78 13.21 -2.78 4.37
N HIS A 79 14.45 -2.33 4.28
CA HIS A 79 14.85 -0.93 4.09
C HIS A 79 14.33 -0.23 2.82
N VAL A 80 13.90 -0.98 1.80
CA VAL A 80 13.23 -0.41 0.59
C VAL A 80 11.75 -0.78 0.51
N SER A 81 11.19 -1.35 1.60
CA SER A 81 9.76 -1.67 1.64
C SER A 81 8.90 -0.42 1.49
N TRP A 82 7.80 -0.57 0.75
CA TRP A 82 6.96 0.53 0.28
C TRP A 82 6.31 1.29 1.44
N SER A 83 5.91 0.58 2.49
CA SER A 83 5.18 1.14 3.63
C SER A 83 6.08 1.63 4.78
N ILE A 84 7.35 1.20 4.85
CA ILE A 84 8.17 1.41 6.06
C ILE A 84 9.69 1.50 5.84
N GLY A 85 10.18 1.26 4.63
CA GLY A 85 11.63 1.22 4.36
C GLY A 85 12.33 2.55 4.66
N GLY A 86 13.44 2.51 5.39
CA GLY A 86 14.18 3.68 5.85
C GLY A 86 15.50 3.94 5.11
N TYR A 87 15.74 3.31 3.95
CA TYR A 87 16.99 3.48 3.21
C TYR A 87 17.18 4.90 2.71
N GLY A 88 18.30 5.53 3.10
CA GLY A 88 18.66 6.87 2.65
C GLY A 88 17.57 7.91 2.96
N SER A 89 17.23 8.72 1.96
CA SER A 89 16.15 9.71 2.03
C SER A 89 15.15 9.48 0.90
N PHE A 90 14.07 10.26 0.88
CA PHE A 90 13.07 10.26 -0.20
C PHE A 90 13.68 10.30 -1.62
N GLN A 91 14.76 11.08 -1.81
CA GLN A 91 15.41 11.19 -3.11
C GLN A 91 16.11 9.90 -3.55
N TYR A 92 16.46 9.01 -2.63
CA TYR A 92 17.09 7.73 -2.95
C TYR A 92 16.05 6.64 -3.20
N VAL A 93 15.11 6.48 -2.27
CA VAL A 93 14.03 5.50 -2.38
C VAL A 93 12.74 6.11 -1.83
N ILE A 94 11.68 6.05 -2.63
CA ILE A 94 10.36 6.50 -2.21
C ILE A 94 9.69 5.38 -1.41
N THR A 95 9.57 5.60 -0.11
CA THR A 95 8.78 4.78 0.81
C THR A 95 7.88 5.69 1.62
N LEU A 96 6.80 5.19 2.20
CA LEU A 96 5.96 5.98 3.08
C LEU A 96 6.77 6.57 4.26
N ALA A 97 7.68 5.78 4.86
CA ALA A 97 8.58 6.27 5.91
C ALA A 97 9.45 7.44 5.44
N ASN A 98 10.06 7.34 4.25
CA ASN A 98 10.89 8.41 3.70
C ASN A 98 10.09 9.65 3.28
N ILE A 99 8.83 9.48 2.85
CA ILE A 99 7.92 10.62 2.62
C ILE A 99 7.61 11.30 3.96
N ILE A 100 7.22 10.56 4.99
CA ILE A 100 6.90 11.13 6.31
C ILE A 100 8.12 11.80 6.95
N LYS A 101 9.34 11.29 6.73
CA LYS A 101 10.58 11.94 7.18
C LYS A 101 10.80 13.35 6.62
N LEU A 102 10.18 13.71 5.50
CA LEU A 102 10.18 15.10 4.99
C LEU A 102 9.38 16.05 5.91
N PHE A 103 8.39 15.52 6.63
CA PHE A 103 7.53 16.23 7.56
C PHE A 103 8.02 16.10 9.02
N ASN A 104 8.52 14.92 9.40
CA ASN A 104 9.11 14.66 10.71
C ASN A 104 10.42 13.86 10.58
N PRO A 105 11.60 14.53 10.59
CA PRO A 105 12.90 13.87 10.46
C PRO A 105 13.23 12.85 11.56
N ASN A 106 12.57 12.94 12.72
CA ASN A 106 12.83 12.08 13.89
C ASN A 106 11.90 10.84 13.93
N LEU A 107 11.35 10.42 12.79
CA LEU A 107 10.44 9.28 12.70
C LEU A 107 11.10 7.98 13.19
N LEU A 108 10.46 7.30 14.14
CA LEU A 108 10.87 6.01 14.68
C LEU A 108 10.24 4.84 13.90
N GLY A 109 10.92 3.69 13.91
CA GLY A 109 10.40 2.43 13.39
C GLY A 109 10.68 2.14 11.91
N ALA A 110 11.18 3.11 11.14
CA ALA A 110 11.57 2.88 9.75
C ALA A 110 12.64 1.77 9.65
N ALA A 111 12.45 0.82 8.74
CA ALA A 111 13.32 -0.34 8.63
C ALA A 111 14.69 0.06 8.04
N PRO A 112 15.82 -0.15 8.73
CA PRO A 112 17.12 0.32 8.24
C PRO A 112 17.85 -0.71 7.37
N GLY A 113 17.53 -2.01 7.50
CA GLY A 113 18.38 -3.08 6.99
C GLY A 113 17.70 -4.12 6.11
N LYS A 114 18.46 -5.19 5.90
CA LYS A 114 18.04 -6.42 5.23
C LYS A 114 17.92 -7.51 6.28
N THR A 115 17.04 -8.47 6.03
CA THR A 115 17.00 -9.75 6.75
C THR A 115 17.02 -10.88 5.73
N VAL A 116 16.98 -12.13 6.20
CA VAL A 116 16.89 -13.30 5.33
C VAL A 116 15.67 -14.10 5.75
N HIS A 117 14.87 -14.51 4.77
CA HIS A 117 13.71 -15.34 4.99
C HIS A 117 14.07 -16.60 5.79
N GLY A 118 13.27 -16.91 6.80
CA GLY A 118 13.48 -18.05 7.71
C GLY A 118 14.50 -17.80 8.83
N MET A 119 15.18 -16.64 8.84
CA MET A 119 16.03 -16.22 9.95
C MET A 119 15.37 -15.09 10.74
N GLN A 120 15.43 -15.18 12.07
CA GLN A 120 14.91 -14.14 12.94
C GLN A 120 15.77 -12.87 12.83
N GLY A 121 15.18 -11.79 12.33
CA GLY A 121 15.83 -10.47 12.29
C GLY A 121 15.70 -9.74 13.62
N HIS A 122 16.77 -9.07 14.05
CA HIS A 122 16.69 -8.22 15.24
C HIS A 122 16.00 -6.89 14.92
N ILE A 123 15.40 -6.23 15.93
CA ILE A 123 14.67 -4.97 15.74
C ILE A 123 15.54 -3.85 15.14
N SER A 124 16.85 -3.89 15.39
CA SER A 124 17.84 -2.97 14.80
C SER A 124 18.00 -3.14 13.28
N GLU A 125 17.58 -4.28 12.72
CA GLU A 125 17.62 -4.57 11.28
C GLU A 125 16.25 -4.43 10.63
N THR A 126 15.19 -4.85 11.34
CA THR A 126 13.81 -4.82 10.84
C THR A 126 13.14 -3.46 11.00
N GLY A 127 13.59 -2.64 11.96
CA GLY A 127 12.74 -1.59 12.50
C GLY A 127 11.40 -2.19 12.99
N PHE A 128 10.31 -1.45 12.88
CA PHE A 128 8.96 -1.95 13.15
C PHE A 128 8.29 -2.56 11.90
N ASN A 129 9.09 -2.99 10.91
CA ASN A 129 8.61 -3.90 9.89
C ASN A 129 8.58 -5.31 10.47
N LEU A 130 7.45 -5.70 11.06
CA LEU A 130 7.26 -7.01 11.70
C LEU A 130 6.51 -7.99 10.79
N ALA A 131 6.40 -7.68 9.50
CA ALA A 131 5.90 -8.59 8.49
C ALA A 131 6.79 -9.84 8.37
N VAL A 132 6.17 -10.95 7.99
CA VAL A 132 6.88 -12.23 7.83
C VAL A 132 6.51 -12.86 6.50
N THR A 133 7.53 -13.13 5.69
CA THR A 133 7.38 -13.78 4.39
C THR A 133 6.63 -15.11 4.51
N GLY A 134 5.58 -15.29 3.70
CA GLY A 134 4.75 -16.49 3.66
C GLY A 134 3.61 -16.53 4.68
N HIS A 135 3.49 -15.54 5.57
CA HIS A 135 2.33 -15.44 6.46
C HIS A 135 1.05 -15.09 5.71
N ASN A 136 -0.07 -15.57 6.23
CA ASN A 136 -1.43 -15.28 5.79
C ASN A 136 -2.23 -14.67 6.96
N THR A 137 -3.54 -14.43 6.78
CA THR A 137 -4.32 -13.76 7.82
C THR A 137 -4.40 -14.53 9.14
N PHE A 138 -4.35 -15.86 9.13
CA PHE A 138 -4.27 -16.67 10.36
C PHE A 138 -3.11 -16.25 11.28
N ASN A 139 -1.98 -15.81 10.71
CA ASN A 139 -0.82 -15.37 11.47
C ASN A 139 -0.89 -13.89 11.92
N LEU A 140 -1.82 -13.09 11.40
CA LEU A 140 -1.88 -11.65 11.65
C LEU A 140 -2.11 -11.32 13.14
N PRO A 141 -2.95 -12.03 13.92
CA PRO A 141 -3.08 -11.80 15.37
C PRO A 141 -1.75 -11.96 16.11
N GLY A 142 -0.93 -12.94 15.73
CA GLY A 142 0.40 -13.16 16.30
C GLY A 142 1.36 -12.00 16.00
N GLN A 143 1.40 -11.54 14.75
CA GLN A 143 2.18 -10.35 14.37
C GLN A 143 1.70 -9.10 15.13
N THR A 144 0.39 -8.98 15.33
CA THR A 144 -0.22 -7.85 16.04
C THR A 144 0.18 -7.84 17.51
N ARG A 145 0.13 -9.00 18.18
CA ARG A 145 0.60 -9.12 19.57
C ARG A 145 2.06 -8.72 19.69
N HIS A 146 2.90 -9.23 18.79
CA HIS A 146 4.32 -8.90 18.77
C HIS A 146 4.58 -7.40 18.59
N LEU A 147 3.80 -6.71 17.74
CA LEU A 147 3.88 -5.26 17.60
C LEU A 147 3.51 -4.52 18.90
N ILE A 148 2.38 -4.88 19.52
CA ILE A 148 1.94 -4.23 20.77
C ILE A 148 3.03 -4.33 21.84
N ASP A 149 3.58 -5.53 22.03
CA ASP A 149 4.61 -5.79 23.03
C ASP A 149 5.91 -5.03 22.69
N THR A 150 6.27 -4.99 21.40
CA THR A 150 7.42 -4.23 20.91
C THR A 150 7.27 -2.74 21.19
N LEU A 151 6.11 -2.14 20.87
CA LEU A 151 5.85 -0.73 21.08
C LEU A 151 5.85 -0.36 22.57
N ARG A 152 5.28 -1.20 23.44
CA ARG A 152 5.28 -0.97 24.89
C ARG A 152 6.69 -1.01 25.50
N GLY A 153 7.56 -1.87 24.98
CA GLY A 153 8.91 -2.06 25.49
C GLY A 153 9.99 -1.19 24.84
N TYR A 154 9.66 -0.37 23.84
CA TYR A 154 10.66 0.34 23.06
C TYR A 154 11.15 1.63 23.74
N GLU A 155 12.44 1.71 24.03
CA GLU A 155 13.06 2.90 24.61
C GLU A 155 13.03 4.08 23.63
N GLY A 156 12.59 5.25 24.09
CA GLY A 156 12.49 6.47 23.28
C GLY A 156 11.15 6.66 22.57
N LEU A 157 10.21 5.72 22.71
CA LEU A 157 8.80 5.87 22.33
C LEU A 157 7.97 6.17 23.58
N ASN A 158 7.19 7.25 23.56
CA ASN A 158 6.11 7.43 24.52
C ASN A 158 4.87 6.66 24.05
N PHE A 159 4.67 5.46 24.60
CA PHE A 159 3.58 4.57 24.19
C PHE A 159 2.18 5.20 24.32
N GLU A 160 1.96 6.08 25.30
CA GLU A 160 0.64 6.71 25.50
C GLU A 160 0.42 7.93 24.59
N GLU A 161 1.46 8.76 24.41
CA GLU A 161 1.29 10.10 23.83
C GLU A 161 1.70 10.21 22.36
N ASP A 162 2.58 9.35 21.85
CA ASP A 162 3.09 9.48 20.48
C ASP A 162 2.10 8.94 19.44
N TRP A 163 1.85 9.67 18.35
CA TRP A 163 1.03 9.14 17.26
C TRP A 163 1.77 8.05 16.47
N LYS A 164 1.10 6.91 16.32
CA LYS A 164 1.61 5.73 15.59
C LYS A 164 0.82 5.54 14.30
N LEU A 165 1.54 5.31 13.20
CA LEU A 165 0.98 4.95 11.91
C LEU A 165 1.36 3.50 11.58
N LEU A 166 0.37 2.62 11.49
CA LEU A 166 0.57 1.24 11.08
C LEU A 166 0.04 1.02 9.68
N THR A 167 0.77 0.26 8.86
CA THR A 167 0.28 -0.25 7.58
C THR A 167 0.16 -1.77 7.61
N ILE A 168 -1.00 -2.29 7.21
CA ILE A 168 -1.28 -3.73 7.08
C ILE A 168 -1.63 -4.03 5.63
N LEU A 169 -0.95 -5.02 5.05
CA LEU A 169 -1.37 -5.67 3.81
C LEU A 169 -1.24 -7.18 3.98
N MET A 170 -2.37 -7.88 3.95
CA MET A 170 -2.48 -9.32 4.18
C MET A 170 -3.68 -9.88 3.38
N GLY A 171 -3.64 -11.15 3.00
CA GLY A 171 -4.72 -11.82 2.28
C GLY A 171 -4.31 -12.45 0.95
N MET A 172 -3.20 -12.01 0.35
CA MET A 172 -2.75 -12.56 -0.92
C MET A 172 -2.27 -14.01 -0.77
N ASN A 173 -1.59 -14.34 0.35
CA ASN A 173 -1.19 -15.71 0.64
C ASN A 173 -2.39 -16.62 0.94
N ASP A 174 -3.44 -16.11 1.57
CA ASP A 174 -4.70 -16.84 1.77
C ASP A 174 -5.32 -17.26 0.42
N ILE A 175 -5.30 -16.37 -0.59
CA ILE A 175 -5.69 -16.72 -1.97
C ILE A 175 -4.72 -17.76 -2.58
N CYS A 176 -3.42 -17.58 -2.39
CA CYS A 176 -2.39 -18.51 -2.90
C CYS A 176 -2.46 -19.92 -2.28
N ASP A 177 -3.03 -20.04 -1.08
CA ASP A 177 -3.18 -21.29 -0.34
C ASP A 177 -4.63 -21.80 -0.28
N TYR A 178 -5.61 -21.07 -0.83
CA TYR A 178 -7.04 -21.36 -0.71
C TYR A 178 -7.42 -22.81 -1.03
N CYS A 179 -6.88 -23.36 -2.12
CA CYS A 179 -7.13 -24.72 -2.56
C CYS A 179 -6.49 -25.80 -1.67
N LYS A 180 -5.54 -25.45 -0.80
CA LYS A 180 -4.85 -26.36 0.12
C LYS A 180 -5.68 -26.59 1.39
N ASP A 181 -6.37 -25.56 1.87
CA ASP A 181 -7.31 -25.63 2.99
C ASP A 181 -8.38 -24.53 2.86
N LYS A 182 -9.49 -24.86 2.18
CA LYS A 182 -10.60 -23.91 1.95
C LYS A 182 -11.29 -23.46 3.23
N ALA A 183 -11.21 -24.24 4.31
CA ALA A 183 -11.82 -23.87 5.58
C ALA A 183 -10.96 -22.82 6.28
N LEU A 184 -9.65 -23.09 6.41
CA LEU A 184 -8.71 -22.17 7.04
C LEU A 184 -8.63 -20.84 6.28
N PHE A 185 -8.51 -20.88 4.95
CA PHE A 185 -8.40 -19.70 4.09
C PHE A 185 -9.74 -19.23 3.51
N SER A 186 -10.83 -19.53 4.20
CA SER A 186 -12.16 -19.06 3.82
C SER A 186 -12.29 -17.54 3.96
N VAL A 187 -13.27 -16.96 3.26
CA VAL A 187 -13.65 -15.55 3.39
C VAL A 187 -13.96 -15.18 4.85
N ASP A 188 -14.67 -16.06 5.56
CA ASP A 188 -15.06 -15.78 6.94
C ASP A 188 -13.86 -15.76 7.88
N ASN A 189 -12.89 -16.68 7.72
CA ASN A 189 -11.66 -16.66 8.51
C ASN A 189 -10.75 -15.48 8.16
N PHE A 190 -10.65 -15.11 6.88
CA PHE A 190 -9.96 -13.90 6.45
C PHE A 190 -10.47 -12.66 7.19
N ILE A 191 -11.79 -12.47 7.23
CA ILE A 191 -12.42 -11.36 7.95
C ILE A 191 -12.27 -11.51 9.47
N HIS A 192 -12.39 -12.72 10.00
CA HIS A 192 -12.26 -12.99 11.43
C HIS A 192 -10.88 -12.60 11.95
N TYR A 193 -9.79 -13.07 11.34
CA TYR A 193 -8.44 -12.79 11.83
C TYR A 193 -8.04 -11.32 11.68
N ILE A 194 -8.46 -10.64 10.60
CA ILE A 194 -8.31 -9.19 10.48
C ILE A 194 -9.06 -8.49 11.61
N THR A 195 -10.32 -8.87 11.86
CA THR A 195 -11.13 -8.29 12.93
C THR A 195 -10.44 -8.43 14.30
N VAL A 196 -10.00 -9.64 14.66
CA VAL A 196 -9.32 -9.90 15.93
C VAL A 196 -8.07 -9.03 16.09
N SER A 197 -7.27 -8.89 15.04
CA SER A 197 -6.08 -8.03 15.05
C SER A 197 -6.43 -6.55 15.26
N LEU A 198 -7.43 -6.03 14.55
CA LEU A 198 -7.83 -4.63 14.67
C LEU A 198 -8.45 -4.32 16.04
N GLU A 199 -9.24 -5.25 16.60
CA GLU A 199 -9.76 -5.13 17.96
C GLU A 199 -8.65 -5.13 19.02
N MET A 200 -7.63 -5.99 18.87
CA MET A 200 -6.47 -5.97 19.74
C MET A 200 -5.78 -4.60 19.73
N LEU A 201 -5.54 -4.04 18.54
CA LEU A 201 -4.92 -2.71 18.41
C LEU A 201 -5.78 -1.61 19.04
N MET A 202 -7.08 -1.58 18.73
CA MET A 202 -8.01 -0.56 19.23
C MET A 202 -8.16 -0.57 20.76
N ASN A 203 -8.06 -1.76 21.37
CA ASN A 203 -8.19 -1.93 22.81
C ASN A 203 -6.90 -1.64 23.57
N GLU A 204 -5.74 -1.76 22.94
CA GLU A 204 -4.45 -1.81 23.64
C GLU A 204 -3.46 -0.72 23.25
N VAL A 205 -3.65 -0.05 22.11
CA VAL A 205 -2.71 0.95 21.57
C VAL A 205 -3.42 2.30 21.42
N PRO A 206 -3.08 3.29 22.26
CA PRO A 206 -3.60 4.64 22.12
C PRO A 206 -2.93 5.37 20.95
N ARG A 207 -3.61 6.39 20.43
CA ARG A 207 -3.09 7.32 19.39
C ARG A 207 -2.53 6.60 18.17
N MET A 208 -3.41 5.88 17.48
CA MET A 208 -3.01 5.05 16.34
C MET A 208 -3.91 5.22 15.12
N ILE A 209 -3.29 5.41 13.97
CA ILE A 209 -3.92 5.31 12.66
C ILE A 209 -3.45 4.02 12.02
N VAL A 210 -4.38 3.17 11.62
CA VAL A 210 -4.10 1.91 10.93
C VAL A 210 -4.57 2.01 9.49
N ASN A 211 -3.63 2.02 8.56
CA ASN A 211 -3.90 1.79 7.15
C ASN A 211 -4.05 0.30 6.90
N VAL A 212 -5.22 -0.15 6.45
CA VAL A 212 -5.39 -1.49 5.88
C VAL A 212 -5.47 -1.34 4.37
N VAL A 213 -4.52 -1.92 3.65
CA VAL A 213 -4.47 -1.81 2.18
C VAL A 213 -5.27 -2.96 1.56
N GLN A 214 -6.13 -2.62 0.61
CA GLN A 214 -6.95 -3.59 -0.11
C GLN A 214 -6.06 -4.52 -0.95
N ILE A 215 -6.39 -5.81 -0.97
CA ILE A 215 -5.68 -6.76 -1.84
C ILE A 215 -6.03 -6.51 -3.32
N LEU A 216 -5.11 -6.84 -4.23
CA LEU A 216 -5.34 -6.72 -5.68
C LEU A 216 -6.08 -7.94 -6.26
N PRO A 217 -6.61 -7.84 -7.48
CA PRO A 217 -7.09 -9.00 -8.25
C PRO A 217 -5.91 -9.90 -8.65
N MET A 218 -5.82 -11.07 -8.04
CA MET A 218 -4.67 -11.97 -8.20
C MET A 218 -4.62 -12.66 -9.57
N GLN A 219 -5.76 -12.79 -10.27
CA GLN A 219 -5.85 -13.53 -11.53
C GLN A 219 -4.85 -13.07 -12.59
N THR A 220 -4.64 -11.77 -12.71
CA THR A 220 -3.82 -11.15 -13.77
C THR A 220 -2.32 -11.35 -13.52
N LEU A 221 -1.90 -11.71 -12.30
CA LEU A 221 -0.52 -12.12 -12.02
C LEU A 221 -0.11 -13.39 -12.78
N ARG A 222 -1.08 -14.20 -13.26
CA ARG A 222 -0.80 -15.34 -14.15
C ARG A 222 -0.18 -14.92 -15.49
N GLU A 223 -0.25 -13.64 -15.87
CA GLU A 223 0.41 -13.12 -17.06
C GLU A 223 1.90 -12.80 -16.83
N VAL A 224 2.32 -12.64 -15.58
CA VAL A 224 3.67 -12.25 -15.19
C VAL A 224 4.58 -13.48 -15.20
N GLN A 225 4.98 -13.91 -16.40
CA GLN A 225 5.73 -15.15 -16.58
C GLN A 225 6.91 -14.97 -17.55
N LYS A 226 8.00 -15.68 -17.29
CA LYS A 226 9.14 -15.88 -18.19
C LYS A 226 9.64 -17.32 -18.06
N PRO A 227 10.29 -17.89 -19.10
CA PRO A 227 10.89 -19.22 -19.02
C PRO A 227 12.22 -19.16 -18.25
N THR A 228 12.17 -18.82 -16.95
CA THR A 228 13.33 -18.76 -16.06
C THR A 228 13.08 -19.60 -14.80
N PRO A 229 14.13 -20.17 -14.18
CA PRO A 229 13.98 -20.94 -12.94
C PRO A 229 13.30 -20.15 -11.82
N GLY A 230 13.55 -18.85 -11.73
CA GLY A 230 12.94 -17.98 -10.74
C GLY A 230 11.42 -17.88 -10.89
N CYS A 231 10.89 -17.64 -12.11
CA CYS A 231 9.43 -17.58 -12.29
C CYS A 231 8.75 -18.93 -12.01
N LEU A 232 9.46 -20.07 -12.15
CA LEU A 232 8.89 -21.39 -11.81
C LEU A 232 8.54 -21.50 -10.32
N LEU A 233 9.20 -20.72 -9.46
CA LEU A 233 8.92 -20.72 -8.03
C LEU A 233 7.50 -20.23 -7.70
N GLN A 234 6.83 -19.49 -8.60
CA GLN A 234 5.42 -19.10 -8.45
C GLN A 234 4.50 -20.27 -8.11
N ARG A 235 4.79 -21.45 -8.69
CA ARG A 235 4.02 -22.67 -8.41
C ARG A 235 4.21 -23.16 -6.98
N SER A 236 5.35 -22.87 -6.36
CA SER A 236 5.63 -23.30 -4.99
C SER A 236 4.86 -22.45 -3.97
N PHE A 237 4.93 -21.12 -4.09
CA PHE A 237 4.30 -20.21 -3.12
C PHE A 237 2.90 -19.75 -3.49
N CYS A 238 2.40 -19.99 -4.71
CA CYS A 238 1.04 -19.63 -5.12
C CYS A 238 0.41 -20.65 -6.08
N SER A 239 0.49 -21.95 -5.73
CA SER A 239 0.00 -23.04 -6.58
C SER A 239 -1.48 -22.88 -6.96
N CYS A 240 -2.33 -22.46 -6.02
CA CYS A 240 -3.78 -22.35 -6.25
C CYS A 240 -4.13 -21.36 -7.35
N LEU A 241 -3.30 -20.33 -7.59
CA LEU A 241 -3.48 -19.37 -8.67
C LEU A 241 -2.86 -19.86 -9.99
N ILE A 242 -1.67 -20.45 -9.92
CA ILE A 242 -0.81 -20.67 -11.09
C ILE A 242 -1.12 -22.00 -11.79
N GLU A 243 -1.41 -23.06 -11.03
CA GLU A 243 -1.60 -24.41 -11.57
C GLU A 243 -2.91 -24.62 -12.34
N PRO A 244 -4.07 -24.06 -11.92
CA PRO A 244 -5.31 -24.27 -12.64
C PRO A 244 -5.24 -23.85 -14.11
N VAL A 245 -5.86 -24.65 -14.98
CA VAL A 245 -5.94 -24.37 -16.41
C VAL A 245 -6.80 -23.13 -16.65
N ALA A 246 -6.50 -22.38 -17.71
CA ALA A 246 -7.31 -21.23 -18.08
C ALA A 246 -8.79 -21.62 -18.25
N ARG A 247 -9.70 -20.82 -17.66
CA ARG A 247 -11.17 -21.01 -17.65
C ARG A 247 -11.68 -22.24 -16.90
N SER A 248 -10.85 -22.89 -16.08
CA SER A 248 -11.30 -24.01 -15.24
C SER A 248 -12.26 -23.53 -14.12
N PRO A 249 -13.12 -24.43 -13.59
CA PRO A 249 -13.97 -24.11 -12.44
C PRO A 249 -13.17 -23.67 -11.22
N GLU A 250 -12.01 -24.27 -10.96
CA GLU A 250 -11.15 -23.97 -9.81
C GLU A 250 -10.60 -22.55 -9.89
N LEU A 251 -10.17 -22.11 -11.07
CA LEU A 251 -9.72 -20.73 -11.26
C LEU A 251 -10.88 -19.73 -11.11
N ARG A 252 -12.07 -20.08 -11.59
CA ARG A 252 -13.26 -19.22 -11.44
C ARG A 252 -13.64 -19.04 -9.98
N GLU A 253 -13.68 -20.13 -9.23
CA GLU A 253 -13.94 -20.11 -7.78
C GLU A 253 -12.91 -19.24 -7.04
N LEU A 254 -11.61 -19.38 -7.37
CA LEU A 254 -10.57 -18.57 -6.73
C LEU A 254 -10.75 -17.06 -6.99
N VAL A 255 -11.14 -16.70 -8.21
CA VAL A 255 -11.44 -15.31 -8.58
C VAL A 255 -12.64 -14.78 -7.80
N GLU A 256 -13.70 -15.58 -7.66
CA GLU A 256 -14.88 -15.24 -6.87
C GLU A 256 -14.51 -15.04 -5.38
N VAL A 257 -13.67 -15.90 -4.82
CA VAL A 257 -13.16 -15.76 -3.44
C VAL A 257 -12.34 -14.48 -3.27
N ASN A 258 -11.46 -14.16 -4.21
CA ASN A 258 -10.68 -12.92 -4.16
C ASN A 258 -11.57 -11.67 -4.18
N LEU A 259 -12.62 -11.66 -5.00
CA LEU A 259 -13.60 -10.57 -5.05
C LEU A 259 -14.40 -10.47 -3.74
N GLU A 260 -14.78 -11.60 -3.15
CA GLU A 260 -15.53 -11.61 -1.89
C GLU A 260 -14.64 -11.17 -0.71
N PHE A 261 -13.34 -11.48 -0.70
CA PHE A 261 -12.37 -10.92 0.26
C PHE A 261 -12.38 -9.40 0.20
N GLN A 262 -12.24 -8.83 -1.00
CA GLN A 262 -12.24 -7.38 -1.21
C GLN A 262 -13.53 -6.74 -0.69
N LYS A 263 -14.67 -7.29 -1.10
CA LYS A 263 -16.00 -6.79 -0.72
C LYS A 263 -16.26 -6.87 0.78
N ARG A 264 -15.91 -7.98 1.43
CA ARG A 264 -16.14 -8.17 2.87
C ARG A 264 -15.19 -7.33 3.71
N LEU A 265 -13.95 -7.09 3.25
CA LEU A 265 -13.03 -6.17 3.92
C LEU A 265 -13.52 -4.72 3.83
N GLU A 266 -14.05 -4.31 2.67
CA GLU A 266 -14.73 -3.01 2.51
C GLU A 266 -15.92 -2.89 3.46
N ALA A 267 -16.80 -3.89 3.51
CA ALA A 267 -17.94 -3.88 4.42
C ALA A 267 -17.52 -3.77 5.90
N LEU A 268 -16.43 -4.43 6.29
CA LEU A 268 -15.88 -4.34 7.64
C LEU A 268 -15.37 -2.93 7.95
N LEU A 269 -14.57 -2.34 7.05
CA LEU A 269 -13.80 -1.12 7.32
C LEU A 269 -14.53 0.19 6.95
N TYR A 270 -15.63 0.11 6.20
CA TYR A 270 -16.53 1.26 6.00
C TYR A 270 -17.55 1.45 7.11
N SER A 271 -17.55 0.56 8.11
CA SER A 271 -18.27 0.77 9.36
C SER A 271 -17.49 1.69 10.32
N ASP A 272 -18.16 2.21 11.33
CA ASP A 272 -17.56 2.97 12.43
C ASP A 272 -16.95 2.08 13.54
N ARG A 273 -16.94 0.75 13.35
CA ARG A 273 -16.48 -0.23 14.34
C ARG A 273 -15.08 0.05 14.88
N PHE A 274 -14.19 0.56 14.04
CA PHE A 274 -12.78 0.80 14.37
C PHE A 274 -12.44 2.29 14.38
N PHE A 275 -13.33 3.11 14.93
CA PHE A 275 -13.16 4.54 15.07
C PHE A 275 -13.49 4.99 16.50
N ARG A 276 -12.59 5.78 17.09
CA ARG A 276 -12.75 6.49 18.37
C ARG A 276 -11.87 7.75 18.34
N GLU A 277 -11.93 8.57 19.38
CA GLU A 277 -11.22 9.85 19.42
C GLU A 277 -9.73 9.71 19.06
N ASP A 278 -9.02 8.75 19.62
CA ASP A 278 -7.58 8.55 19.48
C ASP A 278 -7.19 7.34 18.62
N PHE A 279 -8.12 6.72 17.89
CA PHE A 279 -7.83 5.53 17.09
C PHE A 279 -8.74 5.45 15.86
N ALA A 280 -8.15 5.16 14.70
CA ALA A 280 -8.91 4.92 13.48
C ALA A 280 -8.26 3.84 12.61
N VAL A 281 -9.08 2.97 12.02
CA VAL A 281 -8.68 2.11 10.90
C VAL A 281 -9.25 2.67 9.61
N VAL A 282 -8.40 2.81 8.60
CA VAL A 282 -8.74 3.39 7.30
C VAL A 282 -8.39 2.40 6.21
N LEU A 283 -9.37 2.07 5.38
CA LEU A 283 -9.13 1.30 4.16
C LEU A 283 -8.41 2.17 3.13
N GLN A 284 -7.35 1.64 2.52
CA GLN A 284 -6.65 2.27 1.41
C GLN A 284 -6.84 1.39 0.15
N PRO A 285 -7.86 1.68 -0.69
CA PRO A 285 -8.32 0.78 -1.74
C PRO A 285 -7.54 0.88 -3.05
N PHE A 286 -6.48 1.68 -3.14
CA PHE A 286 -5.82 2.00 -4.41
C PHE A 286 -5.40 0.78 -5.27
N LEU A 287 -5.21 -0.41 -4.69
CA LEU A 287 -4.87 -1.65 -5.40
C LEU A 287 -6.06 -2.49 -5.87
N LYS A 288 -7.30 -2.17 -5.47
CA LYS A 288 -8.50 -3.02 -5.70
C LYS A 288 -8.70 -3.44 -7.16
N HIS A 289 -8.28 -2.60 -8.09
CA HIS A 289 -8.44 -2.78 -9.54
C HIS A 289 -7.11 -2.79 -10.30
N ALA A 290 -5.99 -2.93 -9.58
CA ALA A 290 -4.67 -2.80 -10.18
C ALA A 290 -4.31 -4.03 -11.04
N ASP A 291 -4.08 -3.78 -12.32
CA ASP A 291 -3.47 -4.71 -13.25
C ASP A 291 -1.94 -4.61 -13.22
N PRO A 292 -1.24 -5.70 -13.60
CA PRO A 292 0.20 -5.67 -13.83
C PRO A 292 0.60 -4.56 -14.81
N PRO A 293 1.69 -3.83 -14.55
CA PRO A 293 2.18 -2.80 -15.43
C PRO A 293 2.60 -3.38 -16.78
N ARG A 294 2.34 -2.63 -17.86
CA ARG A 294 2.64 -3.01 -19.25
C ARG A 294 3.46 -1.95 -19.95
N LEU A 295 4.30 -2.39 -20.88
CA LEU A 295 5.00 -1.54 -21.83
C LEU A 295 4.03 -1.04 -22.92
N PRO A 296 4.39 0.00 -23.71
CA PRO A 296 3.55 0.48 -24.82
C PRO A 296 3.16 -0.57 -25.86
N ASN A 297 3.91 -1.69 -25.93
CA ASN A 297 3.62 -2.82 -26.81
C ASN A 297 2.65 -3.86 -26.19
N GLY A 298 2.08 -3.58 -25.02
CA GLY A 298 1.13 -4.43 -24.31
C GLY A 298 1.73 -5.59 -23.49
N LYS A 299 3.05 -5.83 -23.58
CA LYS A 299 3.72 -6.86 -22.78
C LYS A 299 3.88 -6.39 -21.34
N ILE A 300 3.88 -7.33 -20.39
CA ILE A 300 4.18 -7.06 -18.98
C ILE A 300 5.54 -6.36 -18.86
N ASP A 301 5.56 -5.24 -18.13
CA ASP A 301 6.80 -4.57 -17.75
C ASP A 301 7.46 -5.32 -16.60
N MET A 302 8.33 -6.25 -16.99
CA MET A 302 9.03 -7.14 -16.07
C MET A 302 10.11 -6.43 -15.23
N THR A 303 10.31 -5.11 -15.39
CA THR A 303 11.18 -4.32 -14.52
C THR A 303 10.53 -4.06 -13.14
N PHE A 304 9.21 -4.18 -13.05
CA PHE A 304 8.48 -4.08 -11.79
C PHE A 304 8.58 -5.33 -10.91
N PHE A 305 8.92 -6.49 -11.47
CA PHE A 305 8.86 -7.77 -10.78
C PHE A 305 10.26 -8.33 -10.50
N THR A 306 10.43 -8.95 -9.33
CA THR A 306 11.70 -9.58 -8.95
C THR A 306 12.00 -10.81 -9.81
N HIS A 307 13.05 -11.54 -9.48
CA HIS A 307 13.46 -12.74 -10.19
C HIS A 307 12.46 -13.90 -10.07
N ASP A 308 11.56 -13.84 -9.08
CA ASP A 308 10.46 -14.78 -8.92
C ASP A 308 9.22 -14.45 -9.76
N CYS A 309 9.22 -13.31 -10.44
CA CYS A 309 8.12 -12.86 -11.30
C CYS A 309 6.81 -12.63 -10.55
N PHE A 310 6.85 -12.47 -9.23
CA PHE A 310 5.68 -12.37 -8.37
C PHE A 310 5.77 -11.12 -7.49
N HIS A 311 6.84 -11.00 -6.71
CA HIS A 311 7.06 -9.83 -5.85
C HIS A 311 7.56 -8.63 -6.65
N PHE A 312 7.44 -7.44 -6.08
CA PHE A 312 7.90 -6.22 -6.73
C PHE A 312 9.37 -5.91 -6.48
N THR A 313 10.02 -5.31 -7.47
CA THR A 313 11.31 -4.63 -7.30
C THR A 313 11.12 -3.30 -6.58
N ILE A 314 12.22 -2.60 -6.24
CA ILE A 314 12.19 -1.21 -5.75
C ILE A 314 11.23 -0.34 -6.58
N LYS A 315 11.20 -0.50 -7.91
CA LYS A 315 10.31 0.26 -8.81
C LYS A 315 8.84 0.11 -8.42
N GLY A 316 8.36 -1.11 -8.20
CA GLY A 316 6.97 -1.34 -7.79
C GLY A 316 6.70 -0.91 -6.36
N HIS A 317 7.66 -1.13 -5.45
CA HIS A 317 7.58 -0.65 -4.08
C HIS A 317 7.41 0.88 -3.99
N GLU A 318 8.09 1.64 -4.85
CA GLU A 318 7.96 3.10 -4.88
C GLU A 318 6.57 3.54 -5.37
N GLU A 319 5.99 2.88 -6.36
CA GLU A 319 4.63 3.18 -6.80
C GLU A 319 3.57 2.82 -5.74
N LEU A 320 3.76 1.71 -5.02
CA LEU A 320 2.94 1.35 -3.86
C LEU A 320 2.98 2.42 -2.78
N ALA A 321 4.17 2.94 -2.47
CA ALA A 321 4.35 3.98 -1.45
C ALA A 321 3.60 5.27 -1.82
N LYS A 322 3.65 5.67 -3.10
CA LYS A 322 2.95 6.87 -3.59
C LYS A 322 1.43 6.68 -3.58
N GLY A 323 0.94 5.51 -4.01
CA GLY A 323 -0.47 5.16 -3.95
C GLY A 323 -1.02 5.25 -2.52
N LEU A 324 -0.31 4.65 -1.56
CA LEU A 324 -0.66 4.70 -0.15
C LEU A 324 -0.67 6.14 0.40
N TRP A 325 0.39 6.91 0.14
CA TRP A 325 0.49 8.30 0.58
C TRP A 325 -0.68 9.15 0.07
N ASN A 326 -0.97 9.08 -1.22
CA ASN A 326 -2.06 9.85 -1.81
C ASN A 326 -3.43 9.46 -1.20
N ASN A 327 -3.67 8.16 -1.02
CA ASN A 327 -4.89 7.64 -0.41
C ASN A 327 -5.12 8.14 1.03
N MET A 328 -4.05 8.34 1.83
CA MET A 328 -4.15 8.91 3.19
C MET A 328 -4.65 10.37 3.19
N PHE A 329 -4.38 11.14 2.13
CA PHE A 329 -4.76 12.55 1.99
C PHE A 329 -5.91 12.79 1.02
N GLN A 330 -6.71 11.74 0.77
CA GLN A 330 -7.93 11.80 -0.01
C GLN A 330 -9.12 11.34 0.84
N PRO A 331 -10.26 12.05 0.76
CA PRO A 331 -11.47 11.68 1.50
C PRO A 331 -12.00 10.33 1.02
N GLU A 332 -12.73 9.64 1.89
CA GLU A 332 -13.42 8.41 1.51
C GLU A 332 -14.38 8.64 0.33
N GLY A 333 -14.46 7.68 -0.59
CA GLY A 333 -15.15 7.86 -1.88
C GLY A 333 -14.40 8.71 -2.92
N GLY A 334 -13.38 9.49 -2.52
CA GLY A 334 -12.49 10.26 -3.39
C GLY A 334 -11.06 9.70 -3.49
N LYS A 335 -10.78 8.55 -2.87
CA LYS A 335 -9.48 7.89 -2.90
C LYS A 335 -9.13 7.44 -4.32
N MET A 336 -7.88 7.66 -4.72
CA MET A 336 -7.41 7.22 -6.03
C MET A 336 -7.42 5.69 -6.14
N MET A 337 -7.76 5.21 -7.34
CA MET A 337 -7.74 3.80 -7.71
C MET A 337 -6.73 3.61 -8.83
N VAL A 338 -5.76 2.73 -8.64
CA VAL A 338 -4.77 2.40 -9.66
C VAL A 338 -5.38 1.38 -10.62
N SER A 339 -5.40 1.71 -11.91
CA SER A 339 -5.73 0.75 -12.97
C SER A 339 -4.52 -0.13 -13.30
N SER A 340 -3.32 0.46 -13.39
CA SER A 340 -2.03 -0.25 -13.44
C SER A 340 -0.90 0.72 -13.09
N PHE A 341 0.28 0.20 -12.75
CA PHE A 341 1.49 1.01 -12.57
C PHE A 341 2.23 1.32 -13.88
N SER A 342 1.57 1.16 -15.03
CA SER A 342 2.16 1.51 -16.34
C SER A 342 2.44 3.01 -16.43
N ASP A 343 1.55 3.82 -15.84
CA ASP A 343 1.70 5.25 -15.68
C ASP A 343 2.21 5.56 -14.27
N PRO A 344 3.30 6.34 -14.12
CA PRO A 344 3.82 6.69 -12.80
C PRO A 344 2.82 7.51 -11.98
N ILE A 345 2.70 7.17 -10.69
CA ILE A 345 1.90 7.94 -9.75
C ILE A 345 2.64 9.25 -9.41
N SER A 346 1.90 10.34 -9.41
CA SER A 346 2.37 11.65 -8.93
C SER A 346 1.95 11.83 -7.47
N LEU A 347 2.87 12.26 -6.61
CA LEU A 347 2.57 12.54 -5.21
C LEU A 347 1.76 13.82 -5.07
N ILE A 348 0.75 13.80 -4.20
CA ILE A 348 0.01 14.99 -3.79
C ILE A 348 0.54 15.53 -2.46
N CYS A 349 0.45 16.84 -2.28
CA CYS A 349 0.65 17.44 -0.98
C CYS A 349 -0.63 17.36 -0.13
N PRO A 350 -0.51 17.31 1.22
CA PRO A 350 -1.66 17.50 2.09
C PRO A 350 -2.38 18.82 1.73
N PRO A 351 -3.72 18.80 1.54
CA PRO A 351 -4.45 20.00 1.18
C PRO A 351 -4.37 21.09 2.25
N MET A 352 -4.18 22.35 1.86
CA MET A 352 -4.13 23.46 2.83
C MET A 352 -5.42 23.63 3.64
N VAL A 353 -6.57 23.30 3.03
CA VAL A 353 -7.88 23.37 3.69
C VAL A 353 -8.15 22.19 4.63
N HIS A 354 -7.45 21.07 4.44
CA HIS A 354 -7.55 19.87 5.26
C HIS A 354 -6.17 19.19 5.32
N PRO A 355 -5.24 19.69 6.15
CA PRO A 355 -3.86 19.19 6.20
C PRO A 355 -3.72 17.87 6.98
N TYR A 356 -4.83 17.29 7.43
CA TYR A 356 -4.88 16.09 8.24
C TYR A 356 -5.06 14.84 7.39
N ILE A 357 -4.64 13.70 7.94
CA ILE A 357 -4.92 12.38 7.37
C ILE A 357 -6.43 12.14 7.45
N PHE A 358 -7.05 11.66 6.36
CA PHE A 358 -8.48 11.33 6.36
C PHE A 358 -8.71 10.02 7.12
N THR A 359 -9.44 10.09 8.24
CA THR A 359 -9.63 8.98 9.18
C THR A 359 -11.09 8.59 9.42
N ARG A 360 -12.06 9.38 8.93
CA ARG A 360 -13.49 9.03 9.01
C ARG A 360 -13.89 8.01 7.95
N PRO A 361 -14.67 6.97 8.30
CA PRO A 361 -15.31 6.09 7.34
C PRO A 361 -16.53 6.77 6.68
N MET A 362 -16.88 6.34 5.46
CA MET A 362 -17.95 6.92 4.63
C MET A 362 -19.33 6.96 5.32
N ALA A 363 -19.61 6.04 6.25
CA ALA A 363 -20.89 6.00 6.97
C ALA A 363 -21.02 7.09 8.06
N ALA A 364 -19.95 7.79 8.41
CA ALA A 364 -19.89 8.75 9.52
C ALA A 364 -19.92 10.23 9.09
N GLU A 365 -20.37 10.55 7.86
CA GLU A 365 -20.63 11.94 7.48
C GLU A 365 -21.90 12.47 8.17
N SER A 366 -21.70 13.40 9.11
CA SER A 366 -22.66 14.44 9.46
C SER A 366 -22.18 15.77 8.88
N GLY A 367 -22.63 16.12 7.68
CA GLY A 367 -22.48 17.46 7.12
C GLY A 367 -22.69 17.52 5.61
N PRO A 368 -23.46 18.49 5.09
CA PRO A 368 -23.67 18.59 3.64
C PRO A 368 -22.36 19.00 2.95
N PRO A 369 -22.14 18.54 1.71
CA PRO A 369 -20.96 18.90 0.94
C PRO A 369 -20.86 20.43 0.79
N PRO A 370 -19.64 21.00 0.77
CA PRO A 370 -19.48 22.41 0.46
C PRO A 370 -20.13 22.71 -0.89
N PRO A 371 -20.89 23.81 -1.01
CA PRO A 371 -21.61 24.12 -2.24
C PRO A 371 -20.60 24.17 -3.39
N LEU A 372 -20.87 23.40 -4.45
CA LEU A 372 -20.16 23.54 -5.71
C LEU A 372 -20.16 25.03 -6.06
N GLN A 373 -18.97 25.63 -6.12
CA GLN A 373 -18.80 26.88 -6.82
C GLN A 373 -19.12 26.59 -8.29
N SER A 374 -20.37 26.84 -8.68
CA SER A 374 -20.76 26.98 -10.06
C SER A 374 -19.82 28.04 -10.65
N GLY A 375 -18.94 27.59 -11.53
CA GLY A 375 -18.02 28.46 -12.25
C GLY A 375 -18.77 29.66 -12.80
N ALA A 376 -18.14 30.83 -12.66
CA ALA A 376 -18.55 32.05 -13.31
C ALA A 376 -18.76 31.78 -14.80
N LEU A 377 -20.01 31.58 -15.20
CA LEU A 377 -20.44 31.72 -16.58
C LEU A 377 -20.21 33.20 -16.92
N SER A 378 -19.08 33.41 -17.61
CA SER A 378 -18.70 34.59 -18.33
C SER A 378 -19.92 35.41 -18.78
N GLN A 379 -19.98 36.67 -18.33
CA GLN A 379 -20.91 37.70 -18.80
C GLN A 379 -20.78 38.00 -20.32
N ALA A 380 -19.95 37.27 -21.07
CA ALA A 380 -19.84 37.40 -22.52
C ALA A 380 -20.95 36.68 -23.31
N ALA A 381 -21.73 35.76 -22.71
CA ALA A 381 -22.76 35.01 -23.44
C ALA A 381 -24.12 35.73 -23.54
N ALA A 382 -24.38 36.74 -22.70
CA ALA A 382 -25.66 37.47 -22.72
C ALA A 382 -25.74 38.53 -23.85
N PHE A 383 -24.59 38.98 -24.39
CA PHE A 383 -24.57 39.99 -25.45
C PHE A 383 -24.71 39.43 -26.88
N LEU A 384 -24.43 38.15 -27.11
CA LEU A 384 -24.59 37.54 -28.44
C LEU A 384 -26.04 37.12 -28.76
N LEU A 385 -26.88 36.88 -27.75
CA LEU A 385 -28.29 36.49 -27.96
C LEU A 385 -29.21 37.69 -28.21
N LEU A 386 -28.82 38.91 -27.82
CA LEU A 386 -29.58 40.13 -28.13
C LEU A 386 -29.35 40.66 -29.55
N LEU A 387 -28.23 40.33 -30.20
CA LEU A 387 -27.93 40.78 -31.56
C LEU A 387 -28.55 39.87 -32.66
N VAL A 388 -28.83 38.61 -32.35
CA VAL A 388 -29.51 37.69 -33.29
C VAL A 388 -31.04 37.87 -33.24
N GLY A 389 -31.60 38.33 -32.11
CA GLY A 389 -33.04 38.59 -31.96
C GLY A 389 -33.56 39.83 -32.70
N LEU A 390 -32.73 40.85 -32.95
CA LEU A 390 -33.14 42.06 -33.67
C LEU A 390 -33.04 41.96 -35.21
N ALA A 391 -32.41 40.91 -35.75
CA ALA A 391 -32.34 40.69 -37.20
C ALA A 391 -33.57 39.95 -37.77
N CYS A 392 -34.36 39.27 -36.93
CA CYS A 392 -35.56 38.52 -37.36
C CYS A 392 -36.88 39.29 -37.28
N LEU A 393 -36.90 40.56 -36.88
CA LEU A 393 -38.12 41.40 -36.87
C LEU A 393 -38.19 42.45 -38.01
N ARG A 394 -37.41 42.27 -39.09
CA ARG A 394 -37.50 43.12 -40.30
C ARG A 394 -37.85 42.39 -41.59
N LEU A 395 -38.31 41.14 -41.52
CA LEU A 395 -38.95 40.43 -42.63
C LEU A 395 -40.14 39.63 -42.08
N MET A 396 -41.23 40.33 -41.78
CA MET A 396 -42.63 39.89 -41.90
C MET A 396 -43.54 41.10 -41.71
#